data_AF-A0A3C0UCR9-F1
#
_entry.id   AF-A0A3C0UCR9-F1
#
_cell.length_a   1.000
_cell.length_b   1.000
_cell.length_c   1.000
_cell.angle_alpha   90.00
_cell.angle_beta   90.00
_cell.angle_gamma   90.00
#
_symmetry.space_group_name_H-M   'P 1'
#
loop_
_entity.id
_entity.type
_entity.pdbx_description
1 polymer ?
#
loop_
_entity_poly.entity_id
_entity_poly.type
_entity_poly.pdbx_seq_one_letter_code
_entity_poly.pdbx_strand_id
1 'polypeptide(L)' 'GVLDVLLPGETAWQTIQGGQSFAVPAKSRFALKVRKVADYCCSYEA' A
#
# COMPACT_ATOMS: atom_id res chain seq x y z
N GLY A 1 12.20 -0.39 0.92
CA GLY A 1 11.43 -1.60 1.29
C GLY A 1 10.77 -2.22 0.07
N VAL A 2 10.24 -3.44 0.22
CA VAL A 2 9.40 -4.10 -0.79
C VAL A 2 8.18 -4.70 -0.09
N LEU A 3 6.99 -4.30 -0.54
CA LEU A 3 5.72 -4.79 -0.03
C LEU A 3 4.77 -5.07 -1.19
N ASP A 4 3.80 -5.95 -0.97
CA ASP A 4 2.62 -6.02 -1.83
C ASP A 4 1.42 -5.40 -1.11
N VAL A 5 0.62 -4.65 -1.86
CA VAL A 5 -0.65 -4.09 -1.39
C VAL A 5 -1.83 -4.76 -2.09
N LEU A 6 -2.90 -5.01 -1.35
CA LEU A 6 -4.21 -5.33 -1.89
C LEU A 6 -5.17 -4.20 -1.53
N LEU A 7 -5.62 -3.49 -2.56
CA LEU A 7 -6.53 -2.34 -2.41
C LEU A 7 -7.99 -2.81 -2.30
N PRO A 8 -8.88 -1.96 -1.74
CA PRO A 8 -10.30 -2.29 -1.63
C PRO A 8 -10.91 -2.60 -3.01
N GLY A 9 -11.63 -3.72 -3.11
CA GLY A 9 -12.28 -4.13 -4.35
C GLY A 9 -11.37 -4.84 -5.36
N GLU A 10 -10.06 -4.81 -5.15
CA GLU A 10 -9.11 -5.54 -5.98
C GLU A 10 -8.96 -7.00 -5.54
N THR A 11 -8.72 -7.88 -6.50
CA THR A 11 -8.35 -9.29 -6.23
C THR A 11 -6.86 -9.56 -6.44
N ALA A 12 -6.18 -8.68 -7.19
CA ALA A 12 -4.78 -8.80 -7.53
C ALA A 12 -3.91 -7.97 -6.58
N TRP A 13 -2.81 -8.59 -6.13
CA TRP A 13 -1.79 -7.92 -5.32
C TRP A 13 -0.88 -7.07 -6.21
N GLN A 14 -0.54 -5.87 -5.76
CA GLN A 14 0.33 -4.94 -6.46
C GLN A 14 1.64 -4.79 -5.69
N THR A 15 2.79 -4.96 -6.34
CA THR A 15 4.10 -4.80 -5.69
C THR A 15 4.53 -3.34 -5.68
N ILE A 16 4.90 -2.85 -4.50
CA ILE A 16 5.39 -1.49 -4.25
C ILE A 16 6.84 -1.57 -3.77
N GLN A 17 7.68 -0.73 -4.38
CA GLN A 17 9.10 -0.56 -4.08
C GLN A 17 9.37 0.85 -3.52
N GLY A 18 10.57 1.05 -2.97
CA GLY A 18 10.96 2.35 -2.41
C GLY A 18 10.83 3.49 -3.43
N GLY A 19 10.25 4.60 -3.01
CA GLY A 19 9.97 5.78 -3.86
C GLY A 19 8.62 5.74 -4.57
N GLN A 20 7.87 4.64 -4.50
CA GLN A 20 6.51 4.54 -5.03
C GLN A 20 5.46 4.84 -3.95
N SER A 21 4.27 5.23 -4.39
CA SER A 21 3.11 5.55 -3.55
C SER A 21 1.85 4.89 -4.11
N PHE A 22 0.86 4.67 -3.25
CA PHE A 22 -0.49 4.26 -3.64
C PHE A 22 -1.52 5.04 -2.80
N ALA A 23 -2.71 5.25 -3.37
CA ALA A 23 -3.80 5.93 -2.68
C ALA A 23 -4.75 4.91 -2.05
N VAL A 24 -5.31 5.25 -0.89
CA VAL A 24 -6.32 4.44 -0.20
C VAL A 24 -7.58 5.30 -0.03
N PRO A 25 -8.73 4.89 -0.59
CA PRO A 25 -9.98 5.62 -0.42
C PRO A 25 -10.38 5.77 1.05
N ALA A 26 -11.05 6.88 1.39
CA ALA A 26 -11.61 7.08 2.72
C ALA A 26 -12.61 5.96 3.09
N LYS A 27 -12.71 5.66 4.39
CA LYS A 27 -13.62 4.63 4.95
C LYS A 27 -13.40 3.23 4.36
N SER A 28 -12.19 2.94 3.89
CA SER A 28 -11.82 1.64 3.33
C SER A 28 -10.68 0.99 4.11
N ARG A 29 -10.33 -0.24 3.73
CA ARG A 29 -9.22 -1.01 4.32
C ARG A 29 -8.41 -1.62 3.19
N PHE A 30 -7.09 -1.65 3.37
CA PHE A 30 -6.15 -2.30 2.47
C PHE A 30 -5.33 -3.32 3.26
N ALA A 31 -4.79 -4.32 2.57
CA ALA A 31 -3.92 -5.32 3.17
C ALA A 31 -2.49 -5.19 2.64
N LEU A 32 -1.51 -5.49 3.49
CA LEU A 32 -0.10 -5.46 3.14
C LEU A 32 0.54 -6.83 3.36
N LYS A 33 1.39 -7.25 2.42
CA LYS A 33 2.38 -8.32 2.61
C LYS A 33 3.76 -7.70 2.59
N VAL A 34 4.42 -7.65 3.73
CA VAL A 34 5.76 -7.06 3.85
C VAL A 34 6.80 -8.12 3.49
N ARG A 35 7.42 -7.99 2.30
CA ARG A 35 8.42 -8.97 1.80
C ARG A 35 9.82 -8.69 2.33
N LYS A 36 10.16 -7.41 2.51
CA LYS A 36 11.40 -6.92 3.11
C LYS A 36 11.07 -5.77 4.04
N VAL A 37 11.90 -5.54 5.07
CA VAL A 37 11.77 -4.37 5.94
C VAL A 37 11.57 -3.11 5.09
N ALA A 38 10.52 -2.37 5.43
CA ALA A 38 10.06 -1.24 4.65
C ALA A 38 9.59 -0.14 5.59
N ASP A 39 10.28 0.99 5.51
CA ASP A 39 9.78 2.26 6.03
C ASP A 39 8.76 2.84 5.04
N TYR A 40 7.71 3.46 5.58
CA TYR A 40 6.71 4.17 4.80
C TYR A 40 6.27 5.44 5.52
N CYS A 41 5.80 6.41 4.75
CA CYS A 41 5.14 7.60 5.26
C CYS A 41 3.67 7.57 4.83
N CYS A 42 2.77 7.98 5.73
CA CYS A 42 1.35 8.10 5.43
C CYS A 42 0.94 9.56 5.56
N SER A 43 0.39 10.10 4.47
CA SER A 43 -0.16 11.44 4.41
C SER A 43 -1.66 11.34 4.23
N TYR A 44 -2.41 12.15 4.98
CA TYR A 44 -3.83 12.35 4.74
C TYR A 44 -3.99 13.52 3.78
N GLU A 45 -4.52 13.24 2.59
CA GLU A 45 -4.87 14.27 1.61
C GLU A 45 -6.22 14.90 2.00
N ALA A 46 -6.38 16.20 1.68
CA ALA A 46 -7.54 17.02 2.03
C ALA A 46 -8.77 16.72 1.15
#